data_AF-A0A536JTD5-F1
#
_entry.id   AF-A0A536JTD5-F1
#
_cell.length_a   1.000
_cell.length_b   1.000
_cell.length_c   1.000
_cell.angle_alpha   90.00
_cell.angle_beta   90.00
_cell.angle_gamma   90.00
#
_symmetry.space_group_name_H-M   'P 1'
#
loop_
_entity.id
_entity.type
_entity.pdbx_description
1 polymer ?
#
loop_
_entity_poly.entity_id
_entity_poly.type
_entity_poly.pdbx_seq_one_letter_code
_entity_poly.pdbx_strand_id
1 'polypeptide(L)'
;MVIVVDDEDRENEGDLTMAAELARPEDVAFIRKYASGVICVPMTTERLQELELPQMVTRNEARLGTAFTVSVDAREGVTTGISAADRARTINVLADPRTTTRDLVKPGHIFPLQARDGGVLVRAGQTE
;
A
#
# COMPACT_ATOMS: atom_id res chain seq x y z
N MET A 1 8.30 -7.36 -10.62
CA MET A 1 8.85 -6.50 -9.56
C MET A 1 9.99 -5.69 -10.16
N VAL A 2 10.06 -4.41 -9.83
CA VAL A 2 11.09 -3.46 -10.26
C VAL A 2 11.60 -2.71 -9.03
N ILE A 3 12.76 -2.06 -9.14
CA ILE A 3 13.23 -1.11 -8.13
C ILE A 3 12.96 0.28 -8.69
N VAL A 4 12.21 1.10 -7.94
CA VAL A 4 11.98 2.51 -8.25
C VAL A 4 12.82 3.33 -7.30
N VAL A 5 13.68 4.19 -7.83
CA VAL A 5 14.56 5.05 -7.05
C VAL A 5 14.09 6.49 -7.21
N ASP A 6 14.00 7.23 -6.10
CA ASP A 6 13.66 8.65 -6.12
C ASP A 6 14.90 9.55 -6.22
N ASP A 7 14.70 10.86 -6.13
CA ASP A 7 15.79 11.84 -6.27
C ASP A 7 16.77 11.79 -5.09
N GLU A 8 18.06 12.04 -5.36
CA GLU A 8 19.13 12.07 -4.34
C GLU A 8 18.87 13.13 -3.26
N ASP A 9 18.21 14.23 -3.62
CA ASP A 9 17.88 15.33 -2.70
C ASP A 9 16.55 15.11 -1.95
N ARG A 10 15.86 13.97 -2.15
CA ARG A 10 14.58 13.62 -1.50
C ARG A 10 14.75 12.51 -0.45
N GLU A 11 14.45 11.24 -0.76
CA GLU A 11 14.72 10.10 0.12
C GLU A 11 16.05 9.45 -0.20
N ASN A 12 16.47 9.48 -1.48
CA ASN A 12 17.62 8.74 -1.97
C ASN A 12 17.48 7.23 -1.65
N GLU A 13 16.25 6.71 -1.83
CA GLU A 13 15.86 5.33 -1.49
C GLU A 13 15.36 4.57 -2.72
N GLY A 14 15.45 3.24 -2.67
CA GLY A 14 14.98 2.34 -3.72
C GLY A 14 13.88 1.39 -3.23
N ASP A 15 12.70 1.49 -3.81
CA ASP A 15 11.52 0.71 -3.42
C ASP A 15 11.27 -0.48 -4.35
N LEU A 16 11.13 -1.67 -3.76
CA LEU A 16 10.64 -2.85 -4.47
C LEU A 16 9.16 -2.70 -4.81
N THR A 17 8.88 -2.52 -6.10
CA THR A 17 7.54 -2.19 -6.61
C THR A 17 7.03 -3.27 -7.55
N MET A 18 5.73 -3.60 -7.46
CA MET A 18 5.07 -4.54 -8.37
C MET A 18 3.57 -4.27 -8.47
N ALA A 19 2.94 -4.78 -9.52
CA ALA A 19 1.49 -4.74 -9.66
C ALA A 19 0.82 -5.57 -8.56
N ALA A 20 -0.08 -4.92 -7.79
CA ALA A 20 -0.73 -5.52 -6.63
C ALA A 20 -1.61 -6.74 -7.00
N GLU A 21 -2.27 -6.73 -8.16
CA GLU A 21 -3.11 -7.85 -8.63
C GLU A 21 -2.34 -9.15 -8.91
N LEU A 22 -1.01 -9.05 -9.06
CA LEU A 22 -0.11 -10.18 -9.32
C LEU A 22 0.69 -10.57 -8.08
N ALA A 23 0.38 -10.02 -6.90
CA ALA A 23 1.13 -10.27 -5.68
C ALA A 23 0.92 -11.72 -5.19
N ARG A 24 2.00 -12.49 -5.14
CA ARG A 24 1.99 -13.86 -4.58
C ARG A 24 2.67 -13.90 -3.21
N PRO A 25 2.40 -14.92 -2.38
CA PRO A 25 3.05 -15.07 -1.08
C PRO A 25 4.58 -15.02 -1.15
N GLU A 26 5.18 -15.61 -2.17
CA GLU A 26 6.63 -15.60 -2.40
C GLU A 26 7.19 -14.20 -2.66
N ASP A 27 6.43 -13.34 -3.37
CA ASP A 27 6.83 -11.97 -3.66
C ASP A 27 6.78 -11.12 -2.39
N VAL A 28 5.74 -11.29 -1.57
CA VAL A 28 5.62 -10.63 -0.25
C VAL A 28 6.68 -11.13 0.73
N ALA A 29 7.01 -12.42 0.70
CA ALA A 29 8.10 -12.98 1.49
C ALA A 29 9.46 -12.41 1.07
N PHE A 30 9.66 -12.20 -0.24
CA PHE A 30 10.85 -11.56 -0.79
C PHE A 30 10.97 -10.10 -0.32
N ILE A 31 9.91 -9.30 -0.48
CA ILE A 31 9.87 -7.91 0.00
C ILE A 31 10.16 -7.86 1.50
N ARG A 32 9.50 -8.71 2.31
CA ARG A 32 9.75 -8.78 3.76
C ARG A 32 11.21 -9.09 4.11
N LYS A 33 11.87 -9.93 3.31
CA LYS A 33 13.24 -10.38 3.58
C LYS A 33 14.29 -9.31 3.24
N TYR A 34 14.05 -8.52 2.19
CA TYR A 34 15.07 -7.64 1.62
C TYR A 34 14.74 -6.14 1.72
N ALA A 35 13.52 -5.76 2.08
CA ALA A 35 13.11 -4.38 2.31
C ALA A 35 12.73 -4.14 3.79
N SER A 36 12.25 -2.93 4.11
CA SER A 36 11.94 -2.49 5.48
C SER A 36 10.82 -3.28 6.17
N GLY A 37 9.99 -3.99 5.39
CA GLY A 37 8.88 -4.80 5.90
C GLY A 37 7.56 -4.03 6.10
N VAL A 38 7.58 -2.70 6.00
CA VAL A 38 6.37 -1.87 5.89
C VAL A 38 5.89 -1.94 4.44
N ILE A 39 4.88 -2.77 4.19
CA ILE A 39 4.39 -3.02 2.82
C ILE A 39 3.19 -2.11 2.55
N CYS A 40 3.38 -1.24 1.58
CA CYS A 40 2.40 -0.25 1.17
C CYS A 40 1.69 -0.64 -0.12
N VAL A 41 0.46 -0.15 -0.30
CA VAL A 41 -0.30 -0.30 -1.55
C VAL A 41 -0.76 1.09 -2.00
N PRO A 42 -0.09 1.72 -2.97
CA PRO A 42 -0.55 2.97 -3.56
C PRO A 42 -1.88 2.81 -4.27
N MET A 43 -2.81 3.73 -4.05
CA MET A 43 -4.16 3.71 -4.60
C MET A 43 -4.62 5.13 -4.94
N THR A 44 -5.51 5.26 -5.92
CA THR A 44 -6.08 6.57 -6.27
C THR A 44 -7.03 7.06 -5.18
N THR A 45 -7.24 8.38 -5.14
CA THR A 45 -8.17 9.03 -4.22
C THR A 45 -9.58 8.42 -4.30
N GLU A 46 -10.07 8.19 -5.52
CA GLU A 46 -11.41 7.64 -5.77
C GLU A 46 -11.53 6.24 -5.18
N ARG A 47 -10.52 5.39 -5.41
CA ARG A 47 -10.55 4.01 -4.92
C ARG A 47 -10.55 3.96 -3.39
N LEU A 48 -9.78 4.83 -2.74
CA LEU A 48 -9.76 4.93 -1.28
C LEU A 48 -11.10 5.44 -0.72
N GLN A 49 -11.76 6.36 -1.41
CA GLN A 49 -13.11 6.82 -1.04
C GLN A 49 -14.16 5.72 -1.17
N GLU A 50 -14.15 4.95 -2.27
CA GLU A 50 -15.03 3.79 -2.48
C GLU A 50 -14.89 2.72 -1.38
N LEU A 51 -13.66 2.52 -0.90
CA LEU A 51 -13.33 1.55 0.16
C LEU A 51 -13.42 2.13 1.58
N GLU A 52 -13.84 3.40 1.70
CA GLU A 52 -13.92 4.14 2.97
C GLU A 52 -12.64 4.02 3.80
N LEU A 53 -11.50 4.27 3.16
CA LEU A 53 -10.16 4.23 3.77
C LEU A 53 -9.68 5.66 4.02
N PRO A 54 -10.09 6.31 5.13
CA PRO A 54 -9.65 7.66 5.44
C PRO A 54 -8.15 7.71 5.75
N GLN A 55 -7.58 8.91 5.66
CA GLN A 55 -6.23 9.20 6.13
C GLN A 55 -6.06 8.75 7.59
N MET A 56 -4.88 8.18 7.90
CA MET A 56 -4.57 7.63 9.22
C MET A 56 -4.60 8.71 10.32
N VAL A 57 -4.25 9.95 9.96
CA VAL A 57 -4.21 11.10 10.86
C VAL A 57 -4.91 12.29 10.21
N THR A 58 -5.49 13.16 11.05
CA THR A 58 -6.14 14.40 10.60
C THR A 58 -5.15 15.50 10.25
N ARG A 59 -3.97 15.51 10.89
CA ARG A 59 -2.86 16.43 10.62
C ARG A 59 -1.59 15.63 10.34
N ASN A 60 -1.16 15.61 9.07
CA ASN A 60 0.04 14.89 8.67
C ASN A 60 1.29 15.77 8.92
N GLU A 61 2.15 15.32 9.82
CA GLU A 61 3.42 15.99 10.19
C GLU A 61 4.65 15.25 9.65
N ALA A 62 4.46 14.20 8.83
CA ALA A 62 5.56 13.48 8.21
C ALA A 62 6.34 14.42 7.29
N ARG A 63 7.69 14.37 7.36
CA ARG A 63 8.61 15.25 6.62
C ARG A 63 8.29 15.32 5.12
N LEU A 64 7.91 14.18 4.52
CA LEU A 64 7.62 14.05 3.08
C LEU A 64 6.13 13.89 2.77
N GLY A 65 5.28 14.08 3.79
CA GLY A 65 3.82 14.06 3.67
C GLY A 65 3.26 12.74 3.14
N THR A 66 3.89 11.60 3.43
CA THR A 66 3.42 10.28 3.00
C THR A 66 1.98 10.06 3.48
N ALA A 67 1.06 9.82 2.54
CA ALA A 67 -0.38 9.88 2.76
C ALA A 67 -0.96 8.51 3.15
N PHE A 68 -0.54 8.02 4.32
CA PHE A 68 -1.05 6.76 4.88
C PHE A 68 -2.54 6.84 5.17
N THR A 69 -3.29 5.83 4.74
CA THR A 69 -4.65 5.58 5.22
C THR A 69 -4.65 4.68 6.45
N VAL A 70 -5.82 4.48 7.05
CA VAL A 70 -6.02 3.37 8.00
C VAL A 70 -5.53 2.06 7.40
N SER A 71 -4.78 1.28 8.18
CA SER A 71 -4.27 -0.02 7.73
C SER A 71 -5.39 -1.05 7.63
N VAL A 72 -5.19 -2.08 6.81
CA VAL A 72 -6.21 -3.09 6.52
C VAL A 72 -5.67 -4.50 6.47
N ASP A 73 -6.56 -5.45 6.71
CA ASP A 73 -6.45 -6.86 6.33
C ASP A 73 -7.67 -7.26 5.50
N ALA A 74 -7.53 -8.28 4.64
CA ALA A 74 -8.69 -8.94 4.05
C ALA A 74 -9.55 -9.57 5.15
N ARG A 75 -10.87 -9.52 4.97
CA ARG A 75 -11.81 -10.14 5.91
C ARG A 75 -11.77 -11.66 5.85
N GLU A 76 -11.57 -12.22 4.66
CA GLU A 76 -11.63 -13.66 4.40
C GLU A 76 -10.39 -14.18 3.68
N GLY A 77 -10.07 -15.45 3.93
CA GLY A 77 -8.89 -16.11 3.36
C GLY A 77 -7.57 -15.73 4.06
N VAL A 78 -7.67 -15.20 5.29
CA VAL A 78 -6.53 -14.85 6.15
C VAL A 78 -6.72 -15.45 7.54
N THR A 79 -5.66 -15.44 8.34
CA THR A 79 -5.66 -15.87 9.73
C THR A 79 -5.41 -14.69 10.66
N THR A 80 -4.15 -14.32 10.87
CA THR A 80 -3.75 -13.18 11.71
C THR A 80 -3.44 -11.93 10.89
N GLY A 81 -3.38 -12.04 9.56
CA GLY A 81 -3.10 -10.91 8.65
C GLY A 81 -1.62 -10.70 8.34
N ILE A 82 -0.70 -11.08 9.23
CA ILE A 82 0.73 -10.72 9.11
C ILE A 82 1.56 -11.66 8.22
N SER A 83 1.07 -12.88 7.98
CA SER A 83 1.80 -13.87 7.18
C SER A 83 2.05 -13.36 5.75
N ALA A 84 3.05 -13.89 5.06
CA ALA A 84 3.28 -13.50 3.67
C ALA A 84 2.07 -13.84 2.76
N ALA A 85 1.39 -14.96 3.05
CA ALA A 85 0.18 -15.36 2.34
C ALA A 85 -1.00 -14.46 2.67
N ASP A 86 -1.18 -14.11 3.95
CA ASP A 86 -2.27 -13.25 4.41
C ASP A 86 -2.13 -11.84 3.83
N ARG A 87 -0.91 -11.29 3.87
CA ARG A 87 -0.60 -9.99 3.28
C ARG A 87 -0.77 -9.99 1.76
N ALA A 88 -0.33 -11.05 1.07
CA ALA A 88 -0.59 -11.19 -0.37
C ALA A 88 -2.10 -11.25 -0.67
N ARG A 89 -2.89 -11.96 0.15
CA ARG A 89 -4.35 -12.00 0.03
C ARG A 89 -4.95 -10.60 0.20
N THR A 90 -4.56 -9.85 1.23
CA THR A 90 -5.00 -8.47 1.45
C THR A 90 -4.65 -7.54 0.29
N ILE A 91 -3.42 -7.62 -0.23
CA ILE A 91 -2.97 -6.82 -1.38
C ILE A 91 -3.83 -7.12 -2.62
N ASN A 92 -4.09 -8.40 -2.91
CA ASN A 92 -4.95 -8.80 -4.03
C ASN A 92 -6.40 -8.32 -3.86
N VAL A 93 -6.92 -8.35 -2.62
CA VAL A 93 -8.26 -7.82 -2.31
C VAL A 93 -8.31 -6.31 -2.56
N LEU A 94 -7.30 -5.54 -2.14
CA LEU A 94 -7.24 -4.11 -2.45
C LEU A 94 -7.19 -3.81 -3.96
N ALA A 95 -6.53 -4.68 -4.73
CA ALA A 95 -6.38 -4.53 -6.18
C ALA A 95 -7.62 -4.94 -6.99
N ASP A 96 -8.48 -5.82 -6.47
CA ASP A 96 -9.68 -6.28 -7.19
C ASP A 96 -10.71 -5.13 -7.29
N PRO A 97 -11.13 -4.71 -8.50
CA PRO A 97 -12.10 -3.62 -8.68
C PRO A 97 -13.49 -3.94 -8.11
N ARG A 98 -13.80 -5.21 -7.86
CA ARG A 98 -15.08 -5.65 -7.28
C ARG A 98 -15.09 -5.58 -5.75
N THR A 99 -13.94 -5.38 -5.12
CA THR A 99 -13.82 -5.27 -3.66
C THR A 99 -14.65 -4.11 -3.14
N THR A 100 -15.33 -4.37 -2.04
CA THR A 100 -16.17 -3.42 -1.31
C THR A 100 -15.63 -3.21 0.10
N THR A 101 -16.21 -2.26 0.83
CA THR A 101 -15.89 -2.00 2.24
C THR A 101 -16.07 -3.23 3.14
N ARG A 102 -16.92 -4.19 2.76
CA ARG A 102 -17.17 -5.42 3.51
C ARG A 102 -16.05 -6.44 3.40
N ASP A 103 -15.18 -6.33 2.41
CA ASP A 103 -14.12 -7.30 2.19
C ASP A 103 -12.84 -6.99 3.00
N LEU A 104 -12.83 -5.85 3.70
CA LEU A 104 -11.69 -5.34 4.45
C LEU A 104 -12.02 -5.20 5.94
N VAL A 105 -11.01 -5.43 6.78
CA VAL A 105 -11.01 -5.16 8.22
C VAL A 105 -10.04 -4.02 8.50
N LYS A 106 -10.41 -3.14 9.43
CA LYS A 106 -9.66 -1.95 9.88
C LYS A 106 -9.53 -2.02 11.41
N PRO A 107 -8.33 -1.91 12.01
CA PRO A 107 -7.01 -1.88 11.38
C PRO A 107 -6.57 -3.25 10.83
N GLY A 108 -5.39 -3.30 10.18
CA GLY A 108 -4.70 -4.53 9.78
C GLY A 108 -3.22 -4.32 9.48
N HIS A 109 -2.62 -5.16 8.63
CA HIS A 109 -1.16 -5.25 8.44
C HIS A 109 -0.65 -4.78 7.07
N ILE A 110 -1.54 -4.37 6.17
CA ILE A 110 -1.21 -3.68 4.91
C ILE A 110 -1.54 -2.20 5.04
N PHE A 111 -0.70 -1.35 4.44
CA PHE A 111 -0.79 0.11 4.54
C PHE A 111 -1.13 0.74 3.19
N PRO A 112 -2.41 1.01 2.88
CA PRO A 112 -2.75 1.75 1.69
C PRO A 112 -2.21 3.19 1.76
N LEU A 113 -1.75 3.69 0.62
CA LEU A 113 -1.27 5.07 0.45
C LEU A 113 -2.12 5.78 -0.59
N GLN A 114 -2.50 7.02 -0.30
CA GLN A 114 -3.18 7.86 -1.28
C GLN A 114 -2.17 8.51 -2.23
N ALA A 115 -2.23 8.11 -3.51
CA ALA A 115 -1.52 8.80 -4.58
C ALA A 115 -2.21 10.15 -4.86
N ARG A 116 -1.42 11.17 -5.24
CA ARG A 116 -1.97 12.46 -5.65
C ARG A 116 -2.48 12.42 -7.08
N ASP A 117 -3.61 13.09 -7.31
CA ASP A 117 -4.13 13.30 -8.66
C ASP A 117 -3.09 14.09 -9.48
N GLY A 118 -2.74 13.57 -10.67
CA GLY A 118 -1.65 14.08 -11.50
C GLY A 118 -0.31 13.33 -11.34
N GLY A 119 -0.21 12.40 -10.38
CA GLY A 119 0.91 11.47 -10.25
C GLY A 119 2.25 12.15 -10.07
N VAL A 120 3.30 11.56 -10.68
CA VAL A 120 4.70 12.00 -10.52
C VAL A 120 4.97 13.44 -10.95
N LEU A 121 4.11 14.03 -11.78
CA LEU A 121 4.20 15.43 -12.19
C LEU A 121 3.77 16.41 -11.09
N VAL A 122 3.00 15.94 -10.11
CA VAL A 122 2.50 16.72 -8.97
C VAL A 122 3.29 16.40 -7.69
N ARG A 123 3.71 15.15 -7.50
CA ARG A 123 4.60 14.73 -6.41
C ARG A 123 5.49 13.60 -6.91
N ALA A 124 6.80 13.83 -6.94
CA ALA A 124 7.77 12.83 -7.33
C ALA A 124 8.13 11.92 -6.14
N GLY A 125 7.15 11.19 -5.60
CA GLY A 125 7.37 10.14 -4.61
C GLY A 125 7.08 8.76 -5.20
N GLN A 126 7.54 7.70 -4.51
CA GLN A 126 7.34 6.30 -4.88
C GLN A 126 5.87 5.86 -4.82
N THR A 127 5.00 6.67 -4.24
CA THR A 127 3.54 6.43 -4.20
C THR A 127 2.87 6.74 -5.55
N GLU A 128 3.36 7.75 -6.26
CA GLU A 128 2.74 8.30 -7.47
C GLU A 128 3.10 7.55 -8.75
#